data_AF-A0A102DCH3-F1
#
_entry.id   AF-A0A102DCH3-F1
#
_cell.length_a   1.000
_cell.length_b   1.000
_cell.length_c   1.000
_cell.angle_alpha   90.00
_cell.angle_beta   90.00
_cell.angle_gamma   90.00
#
_symmetry.space_group_name_H-M   'P 1'
#
loop_
_entity.id
_entity.type
_entity.pdbx_description
1 polymer ?
#
loop_
_entity_poly.entity_id
_entity_poly.type
_entity_poly.pdbx_seq_one_letter_code
_entity_poly.pdbx_strand_id
1 'polypeptide(L)'
;MTTGSVFVGASAVYAAVHNHNRQLNAQIFLNYSDRLQVIRRSMRSDLMLTRQTATPDDQPQDIPVGALETLHLIFELFELKDQGYVTQKTWTVWSRDINRFLASPIIQLGRDQIAQEFDGHTHFMDWIDSKIGALSATA
;
A
#
# COMPACT_ATOMS: atom_id res chain seq x y z
N MET A 1 38.21 -2.35 -34.62
CA MET A 1 37.67 -3.54 -33.90
C MET A 1 37.32 -3.26 -32.43
N THR A 2 37.21 -2.01 -31.98
CA THR A 2 36.92 -1.66 -30.56
C THR A 2 35.49 -1.14 -30.34
N THR A 3 34.87 -0.54 -31.35
CA THR A 3 33.50 -0.01 -31.26
C THR A 3 32.46 -1.11 -31.08
N GLY A 4 32.59 -2.23 -31.81
CA GLY A 4 31.67 -3.36 -31.71
C GLY A 4 31.61 -4.00 -30.32
N SER A 5 32.76 -4.16 -29.65
CA SER A 5 32.82 -4.71 -28.29
C SER A 5 32.21 -3.77 -27.24
N VAL A 6 32.33 -2.45 -27.43
CA VAL A 6 31.71 -1.45 -26.55
C VAL A 6 30.19 -1.49 -26.66
N PHE A 7 29.64 -1.59 -27.87
CA PHE A 7 28.19 -1.73 -28.06
C PHE A 7 27.64 -3.03 -27.48
N VAL A 8 28.33 -4.15 -27.68
CA VAL A 8 27.91 -5.43 -27.10
C VAL A 8 27.96 -5.40 -25.57
N GLY A 9 29.03 -4.83 -24.99
CA GLY A 9 29.14 -4.64 -23.54
C GLY A 9 28.02 -3.74 -22.98
N ALA A 10 27.73 -2.62 -23.65
CA ALA A 10 26.65 -1.71 -23.25
C ALA A 10 25.28 -2.39 -23.31
N SER A 11 24.99 -3.13 -24.39
CA SER A 11 23.74 -3.89 -24.53
C SER A 11 23.59 -4.97 -23.47
N ALA A 12 24.67 -5.68 -23.12
CA ALA A 12 24.67 -6.70 -22.08
C ALA A 12 24.39 -6.11 -20.69
N VAL A 13 25.06 -4.99 -20.34
CA VAL A 13 24.80 -4.27 -19.08
C VAL A 13 23.37 -3.76 -19.03
N TYR A 14 22.87 -3.16 -20.12
CA TYR A 14 21.49 -2.70 -20.20
C TYR A 14 20.49 -3.84 -20.01
N ALA A 15 20.68 -4.97 -20.69
CA ALA A 15 19.82 -6.14 -20.55
C ALA A 15 19.84 -6.72 -19.13
N ALA A 16 21.02 -6.76 -18.48
CA ALA A 16 21.16 -7.22 -17.12
C ALA A 16 20.42 -6.32 -16.12
N VAL A 17 20.59 -4.99 -16.23
CA VAL A 17 19.87 -4.01 -15.40
C VAL A 17 18.36 -4.11 -15.63
N HIS A 18 17.92 -4.22 -16.89
CA HIS A 18 16.51 -4.34 -17.22
C HIS A 18 15.89 -5.61 -16.63
N ASN A 19 16.57 -6.75 -16.74
CA ASN A 19 16.07 -8.01 -16.20
C ASN A 19 16.08 -8.01 -14.65
N HIS A 20 17.13 -7.49 -14.04
CA HIS A 20 17.23 -7.36 -12.59
C HIS A 20 16.11 -6.49 -12.02
N ASN A 21 15.84 -5.34 -12.63
CA ASN A 21 14.75 -4.47 -12.22
C ASN A 21 13.38 -5.16 -12.36
N ARG A 22 13.16 -5.97 -13.41
CA ARG A 22 11.91 -6.74 -13.55
C ARG A 22 11.77 -7.82 -12.48
N GLN A 23 12.85 -8.54 -12.16
CA GLN A 23 12.84 -9.55 -11.10
C GLN A 23 12.60 -8.93 -9.72
N LEU A 24 13.25 -7.81 -9.41
CA LEU A 24 13.06 -7.07 -8.18
C LEU A 24 11.60 -6.62 -8.04
N ASN A 25 11.03 -5.99 -9.08
CA ASN A 25 9.62 -5.60 -9.09
C ASN A 25 8.67 -6.80 -8.87
N ALA A 26 8.97 -7.96 -9.47
CA ALA A 26 8.17 -9.17 -9.29
C ALA A 26 8.26 -9.72 -7.85
N GLN A 27 9.44 -9.67 -7.23
CA GLN A 27 9.62 -10.10 -5.84
C GLN A 27 8.88 -9.18 -4.86
N ILE A 28 9.01 -7.86 -5.02
CA ILE A 28 8.24 -6.89 -4.22
C ILE A 28 6.74 -7.16 -4.42
N PHE A 29 6.33 -7.39 -5.68
CA PHE A 29 4.93 -7.67 -5.99
C PHE A 29 4.40 -8.90 -5.23
N LEU A 30 5.13 -10.01 -5.28
CA LEU A 30 4.73 -11.26 -4.62
C LEU A 30 4.72 -11.13 -3.10
N ASN A 31 5.78 -10.56 -2.51
CA ASN A 31 5.91 -10.44 -1.06
C ASN A 31 4.80 -9.58 -0.46
N TYR A 32 4.56 -8.40 -1.05
CA TYR A 32 3.53 -7.50 -0.54
C TYR A 32 2.11 -7.97 -0.85
N SER A 33 1.88 -8.66 -1.96
CA SER A 33 0.56 -9.23 -2.26
C SER A 33 0.17 -10.33 -1.26
N ASP A 34 1.12 -11.18 -0.86
CA ASP A 34 0.87 -12.22 0.15
C ASP A 34 0.59 -11.60 1.52
N ARG A 35 1.40 -10.62 1.94
CA ARG A 35 1.18 -9.85 3.18
C ARG A 35 -0.19 -9.16 3.19
N LEU A 36 -0.56 -8.46 2.11
CA LEU A 36 -1.87 -7.83 1.97
C LEU A 36 -3.01 -8.85 2.05
N GLN A 37 -2.82 -10.07 1.53
CA GLN A 37 -3.83 -11.13 1.59
C GLN A 37 -3.99 -11.69 3.01
N VAL A 38 -2.89 -11.85 3.75
CA VAL A 38 -2.90 -12.26 5.17
C VAL A 38 -3.64 -11.23 6.00
N ILE A 39 -3.32 -9.95 5.85
CA ILE A 39 -3.97 -8.90 6.64
C ILE A 39 -5.44 -8.72 6.24
N ARG A 40 -5.79 -8.87 4.95
CA ARG A 40 -7.19 -8.87 4.53
C ARG A 40 -8.00 -9.99 5.18
N ARG A 41 -7.38 -11.16 5.42
CA ARG A 41 -8.02 -12.27 6.14
C ARG A 41 -8.16 -11.96 7.63
N SER A 42 -7.13 -11.39 8.28
CA SER A 42 -7.19 -11.03 9.70
C SER A 42 -8.20 -9.91 9.97
N MET A 43 -8.29 -8.89 9.12
CA MET A 43 -9.34 -7.87 9.21
C MET A 43 -10.74 -8.47 9.11
N ARG A 44 -10.95 -9.44 8.23
CA ARG A 44 -12.26 -10.08 8.08
C ARG A 44 -12.63 -10.87 9.33
N SER A 45 -11.67 -11.53 9.99
CA SER A 45 -11.91 -12.19 11.27
C SER A 45 -12.18 -11.19 12.39
N ASP A 46 -11.39 -10.11 12.49
CA ASP A 46 -11.55 -9.10 13.52
C ASP A 46 -12.91 -8.41 13.42
N LEU A 47 -13.29 -7.98 12.21
CA LEU A 47 -14.60 -7.35 11.98
C LEU A 47 -15.78 -8.29 12.22
N MET A 48 -15.62 -9.59 11.98
CA MET A 48 -16.64 -10.58 12.32
C MET A 48 -16.76 -10.78 13.84
N LEU A 49 -15.63 -10.76 14.55
CA LEU A 49 -15.60 -10.83 16.01
C LEU A 49 -16.27 -9.60 16.63
N THR A 50 -15.88 -8.39 16.19
CA THR A 50 -16.48 -7.14 16.65
C THR A 50 -17.98 -7.10 16.39
N ARG A 51 -18.46 -7.61 15.25
CA ARG A 51 -19.90 -7.68 14.95
C ARG A 51 -20.66 -8.67 15.83
N GLN A 52 -20.01 -9.75 16.27
CA GLN A 52 -20.62 -10.75 17.14
C GLN A 52 -20.71 -10.28 18.59
N THR A 53 -19.81 -9.39 19.02
CA THR A 53 -19.75 -8.87 20.39
C THR A 53 -20.37 -7.48 20.56
N ALA A 54 -20.58 -6.73 19.47
CA ALA A 54 -21.12 -5.38 19.54
C ALA A 54 -22.62 -5.34 19.86
N THR A 55 -22.95 -4.78 21.02
CA THR A 55 -24.26 -4.19 21.30
C THR A 55 -24.44 -2.88 20.51
N PRO A 56 -25.67 -2.41 20.24
CA PRO A 56 -25.93 -1.24 19.38
C PRO A 56 -25.25 0.06 19.81
N ASP A 57 -24.82 0.16 21.07
CA ASP A 57 -24.14 1.32 21.67
C ASP A 57 -22.61 1.26 21.58
N ASP A 58 -22.07 0.12 21.11
CA ASP A 58 -20.64 -0.23 21.19
C ASP A 58 -19.99 -0.16 19.80
N GLN A 59 -20.28 0.93 19.06
CA GLN A 59 -19.60 1.21 17.80
C GLN A 59 -18.11 1.46 18.12
N PRO A 60 -17.17 0.66 17.55
CA PRO A 60 -15.75 0.85 17.83
C PRO A 60 -15.34 2.25 17.36
N GLN A 61 -14.89 3.09 18.29
CA GLN A 61 -14.28 4.39 17.97
C GLN A 61 -12.87 4.22 17.40
N ASP A 62 -12.25 3.06 17.67
CA ASP A 62 -10.88 2.75 17.27
C ASP A 62 -10.83 1.83 16.04
N ILE A 63 -9.76 1.99 15.26
CA ILE A 63 -9.41 1.14 14.13
C ILE A 63 -8.99 -0.24 14.64
N PRO A 64 -9.53 -1.34 14.09
CA PRO A 64 -9.09 -2.68 14.46
C PRO A 64 -7.62 -2.88 14.12
N VAL A 65 -6.91 -3.65 14.95
CA VAL A 65 -5.45 -3.88 14.82
C VAL A 65 -5.06 -4.31 13.41
N GLY A 66 -5.81 -5.25 12.79
CA GLY A 66 -5.53 -5.66 11.41
C GLY A 66 -5.65 -4.53 10.38
N ALA A 67 -6.52 -3.54 10.59
CA ALA A 67 -6.61 -2.39 9.71
C ALA A 67 -5.44 -1.42 9.92
N LEU A 68 -4.97 -1.24 11.15
CA LEU A 68 -3.77 -0.45 11.45
C LEU A 68 -2.51 -1.08 10.85
N GLU A 69 -2.37 -2.41 10.95
CA GLU A 69 -1.29 -3.16 10.30
C GLU A 69 -1.35 -3.05 8.76
N THR A 70 -2.57 -3.07 8.19
CA THR A 70 -2.74 -2.82 6.75
C THR A 70 -2.24 -1.43 6.38
N LEU A 71 -2.53 -0.43 7.21
CA LEU A 71 -2.14 0.94 6.96
C LEU A 71 -0.62 1.11 7.01
N HIS A 72 0.05 0.43 7.96
CA HIS A 72 1.51 0.32 8.01
C HIS A 72 2.11 -0.32 6.75
N LEU A 73 1.52 -1.40 6.24
CA LEU A 73 1.97 -1.96 4.95
C LEU A 73 1.79 -0.95 3.81
N ILE A 74 0.65 -0.26 3.75
CA ILE A 74 0.40 0.73 2.71
C ILE A 74 1.42 1.88 2.80
N PHE A 75 1.79 2.30 4.01
CA PHE A 75 2.87 3.25 4.26
C PHE A 75 4.21 2.74 3.71
N GLU A 76 4.64 1.52 4.03
CA GLU A 76 5.87 0.95 3.49
C GLU A 76 5.86 0.89 1.95
N LEU A 77 4.74 0.47 1.37
CA LEU A 77 4.56 0.44 -0.09
C LEU A 77 4.63 1.84 -0.71
N PHE A 78 4.07 2.84 -0.03
CA PHE A 78 4.11 4.23 -0.45
C PHE A 78 5.55 4.76 -0.47
N GLU A 79 6.31 4.52 0.60
CA GLU A 79 7.73 4.89 0.69
C GLU A 79 8.57 4.20 -0.39
N LEU A 80 8.37 2.89 -0.61
CA LEU A 80 9.05 2.15 -1.68
C LEU A 80 8.72 2.69 -3.07
N LYS A 81 7.50 3.15 -3.27
CA LYS A 81 7.08 3.78 -4.52
C LYS A 81 7.71 5.16 -4.68
N ASP A 82 7.71 5.98 -3.62
CA ASP A 82 8.29 7.33 -3.65
C ASP A 82 9.80 7.29 -3.94
N GLN A 83 10.49 6.30 -3.38
CA GLN A 83 11.91 6.05 -3.62
C GLN A 83 12.20 5.36 -4.98
N GLY A 84 11.17 5.05 -5.78
CA GLY A 84 11.31 4.51 -7.13
C GLY A 84 11.54 2.99 -7.23
N TYR A 85 11.47 2.25 -6.13
CA TYR A 85 11.59 0.78 -6.13
C TYR A 85 10.37 0.09 -6.75
N VAL A 86 9.20 0.73 -6.67
CA VAL A 86 7.96 0.23 -7.26
C VAL A 86 7.66 1.01 -8.54
N THR A 87 7.65 0.31 -9.68
CA THR A 87 7.23 0.94 -10.94
C THR A 87 5.75 1.35 -10.90
N GLN A 88 5.40 2.42 -11.61
CA GLN A 88 4.03 2.90 -11.71
C GLN A 88 3.05 1.80 -12.18
N LYS A 89 3.49 0.90 -13.07
CA LYS A 89 2.67 -0.22 -13.54
C LYS A 89 2.31 -1.19 -12.40
N THR A 90 3.26 -1.53 -11.54
CA THR A 90 3.03 -2.36 -10.35
C THR A 90 2.15 -1.62 -9.35
N TRP A 91 2.43 -0.33 -9.10
CA TRP A 91 1.63 0.50 -8.21
C TRP A 91 0.15 0.55 -8.59
N THR A 92 -0.16 0.68 -9.89
CA THR A 92 -1.55 0.73 -10.37
C THR A 92 -2.35 -0.51 -9.96
N VAL A 93 -1.73 -1.69 -9.93
CA VAL A 93 -2.40 -2.95 -9.52
C VAL A 93 -2.89 -2.84 -8.07
N TRP A 94 -2.07 -2.30 -7.18
CA TRP A 94 -2.43 -2.14 -5.77
C TRP A 94 -3.30 -0.91 -5.51
N SER A 95 -3.10 0.17 -6.27
CA SER A 95 -3.76 1.44 -6.05
C SER A 95 -5.28 1.32 -5.96
N ARG A 96 -5.89 0.44 -6.75
CA ARG A 96 -7.34 0.20 -6.70
C ARG A 96 -7.78 -0.37 -5.36
N ASP A 97 -7.08 -1.38 -4.87
CA ASP A 97 -7.41 -2.06 -3.63
C ASP A 97 -7.09 -1.17 -2.42
N ILE A 98 -5.98 -0.43 -2.47
CA ILE A 98 -5.58 0.58 -1.50
C ILE A 98 -6.63 1.69 -1.40
N ASN A 99 -7.06 2.26 -2.53
CA ASN A 99 -8.10 3.30 -2.54
C ASN A 99 -9.41 2.78 -1.94
N ARG A 100 -9.80 1.53 -2.26
CA ARG A 100 -11.00 0.91 -1.69
C ARG A 100 -10.89 0.71 -0.18
N PHE A 101 -9.70 0.37 0.31
CA PHE A 101 -9.44 0.23 1.74
C PHE A 101 -9.51 1.59 2.46
N LEU A 102 -8.85 2.61 1.92
CA LEU A 102 -8.89 3.98 2.46
C LEU A 102 -10.30 4.59 2.42
N ALA A 103 -11.11 4.21 1.42
CA ALA A 103 -12.51 4.61 1.32
C ALA A 103 -13.41 3.94 2.37
N SER A 104 -12.93 2.93 3.10
CA SER A 104 -13.80 2.16 4.00
C SER A 104 -14.26 2.99 5.20
N PRO A 105 -15.51 2.83 5.69
CA PRO A 105 -16.03 3.62 6.80
C PRO A 105 -15.21 3.51 8.08
N ILE A 106 -14.58 2.36 8.32
CA ILE A 106 -13.73 2.12 9.49
C ILE A 106 -12.50 3.03 9.47
N ILE A 107 -11.90 3.23 8.29
CA ILE A 107 -10.75 4.11 8.12
C ILE A 107 -11.15 5.58 8.19
N GLN A 108 -12.34 5.93 7.70
CA GLN A 108 -12.87 7.29 7.81
C GLN A 108 -13.20 7.66 9.27
N LEU A 109 -13.81 6.74 10.03
CA LEU A 109 -14.17 6.95 11.44
C LEU A 109 -12.93 7.05 12.33
N GLY A 110 -11.92 6.23 12.08
CA GLY A 110 -10.68 6.23 12.85
C GLY A 110 -9.60 7.21 12.39
N ARG A 111 -9.96 8.25 11.61
CA ARG A 111 -8.99 9.18 11.01
C ARG A 111 -8.10 9.86 12.05
N ASP A 112 -8.65 10.23 13.19
CA ASP A 112 -7.88 10.89 14.26
C ASP A 112 -6.80 9.96 14.84
N GLN A 113 -7.11 8.66 14.96
CA GLN A 113 -6.14 7.65 15.39
C GLN A 113 -5.04 7.45 14.33
N ILE A 114 -5.38 7.46 13.04
CA ILE A 114 -4.39 7.40 11.95
C ILE A 114 -3.47 8.61 12.00
N ALA A 115 -4.03 9.81 12.18
CA ALA A 115 -3.24 11.04 12.26
C ALA A 115 -2.25 11.01 13.43
N GLN A 116 -2.65 10.45 14.57
CA GLN A 116 -1.75 10.29 15.72
C GLN A 116 -0.64 9.26 15.46
N GLU A 117 -0.98 8.11 14.88
CA GLU A 117 0.00 7.05 14.59
C GLU A 117 1.05 7.50 13.56
N PHE A 118 0.65 8.32 12.59
CA PHE A 118 1.48 8.75 11.46
C PHE A 118 1.88 10.24 11.53
N ASP A 119 1.85 10.87 12.71
CA ASP A 119 2.16 12.30 12.91
C ASP A 119 3.55 12.70 12.36
N GLY A 120 4.52 11.78 12.39
CA GLY A 120 5.86 11.96 11.82
C GLY A 120 5.97 11.76 10.30
N HIS A 121 4.90 11.34 9.63
CA HIS A 121 4.90 10.94 8.23
C HIS A 121 4.02 11.86 7.36
N THR A 122 4.36 13.15 7.33
CA THR A 122 3.55 14.19 6.67
C THR A 122 3.26 13.89 5.20
N HIS A 123 4.25 13.43 4.43
CA HIS A 123 4.05 13.12 3.00
C HIS A 123 3.04 11.98 2.78
N PHE A 124 3.04 10.99 3.67
CA PHE A 124 2.08 9.90 3.64
C PHE A 124 0.67 10.37 4.03
N MET A 125 0.56 11.22 5.06
CA MET A 125 -0.71 11.78 5.49
C MET A 125 -1.34 12.70 4.43
N ASP A 126 -0.53 13.57 3.81
CA ASP A 126 -0.97 14.41 2.68
C ASP A 126 -1.48 13.56 1.51
N TRP A 127 -0.79 12.45 1.24
CA TRP A 127 -1.21 11.51 0.22
C TRP A 127 -2.53 10.82 0.58
N ILE A 128 -2.70 10.34 1.82
CA ILE A 128 -3.97 9.78 2.30
C ILE A 128 -5.11 10.79 2.16
N ASP A 129 -4.90 12.02 2.61
CA ASP A 129 -5.91 13.08 2.57
C ASP A 129 -6.29 13.44 1.14
N SER A 130 -5.33 13.48 0.22
CA SER A 130 -5.61 13.67 -1.21
C SER A 130 -6.49 12.56 -1.78
N LYS A 131 -6.34 11.31 -1.29
CA LYS A 131 -7.12 10.16 -1.75
C LYS A 131 -8.51 10.17 -1.16
N ILE A 132 -8.65 10.44 0.13
CA ILE A 132 -9.95 10.52 0.80
C ILE A 132 -10.77 11.68 0.22
N GLY A 133 -10.17 12.86 0.05
CA GLY A 133 -10.84 14.03 -0.54
C GLY A 133 -11.30 13.82 -1.98
N ALA A 134 -10.51 13.11 -2.79
CA ALA A 134 -10.91 12.75 -4.15
C ALA A 134 -12.09 11.76 -4.20
N LEU A 135 -12.15 10.84 -3.23
CA LEU A 135 -13.21 9.84 -3.11
C LEU A 135 -14.53 10.45 -2.62
N SER A 136 -14.48 11.46 -1.74
CA SER A 136 -15.68 12.20 -1.31
C SER A 136 -16.29 13.08 -2.40
N ALA A 137 -15.51 13.51 -3.40
CA ALA A 137 -15.99 14.34 -4.49
C ALA A 137 -16.67 13.54 -5.63
N THR A 138 -16.60 12.19 -5.57
CA THR A 138 -17.17 11.29 -6.59
C THR A 138 -18.36 10.46 -6.10
N ALA A 139 -18.80 10.64 -4.85
CA ALA A 139 -19.99 10.04 -4.26
C ALA A 139 -21.18 11.02 -4.29
#